data_AF-M3CP67-F1
#
_entry.id   AF-M3CP67-F1
#
_cell.length_a   1.000
_cell.length_b   1.000
_cell.length_c   1.000
_cell.angle_alpha   90.00
_cell.angle_beta   90.00
_cell.angle_gamma   90.00
#
_symmetry.space_group_name_H-M   'P 1'
#
loop_
_entity.id
_entity.type
_entity.pdbx_description
1 polymer ?
#
loop_
_entity_poly.entity_id
_entity_poly.type
_entity_poly.pdbx_seq_one_letter_code
_entity_poly.pdbx_strand_id
1 'polypeptide(L)'
;PSIPQPLLLRLLHEGFHHKDTKIDTRALGMVQQYVEIFVREMIARCVAEKKERKKRNEKEKGEVNEGMRMDDDDDDDDDVGWLDLEDLEKVGVGMMLDF
;
A
#
# COMPACT_ATOMS: atom_id res chain seq x y z
N PRO A 1 4.58 -13.41 2.00
CA PRO A 1 4.30 -14.43 3.04
C PRO A 1 2.82 -14.36 3.37
N SER A 2 2.14 -15.50 3.54
CA SER A 2 0.70 -15.50 3.83
C SER A 2 0.44 -15.24 5.32
N ILE A 3 -0.63 -14.51 5.63
CA ILE A 3 -0.99 -14.16 7.01
C ILE A 3 -1.49 -15.44 7.72
N PRO A 4 -1.01 -15.79 8.92
CA PRO A 4 -1.43 -17.01 9.59
C PRO A 4 -2.93 -17.04 9.88
N GLN A 5 -3.62 -18.13 9.49
CA GLN A 5 -5.06 -18.29 9.74
C GLN A 5 -5.47 -18.19 11.22
N PRO A 6 -4.71 -18.74 12.20
CA PRO A 6 -5.06 -18.58 13.61
C PRO A 6 -5.09 -17.12 14.08
N LEU A 7 -4.27 -16.26 13.48
CA LEU A 7 -4.28 -14.82 13.76
C LEU A 7 -5.53 -14.16 13.19
N LEU A 8 -5.87 -14.45 11.93
CA LEU A 8 -7.08 -13.94 11.28
C LEU A 8 -8.34 -14.37 12.00
N LEU A 9 -8.40 -15.62 12.45
CA LEU A 9 -9.51 -16.14 13.24
C LEU A 9 -9.69 -15.33 14.54
N ARG A 10 -8.59 -15.03 15.26
CA ARG A 10 -8.65 -14.21 16.47
C ARG A 10 -9.13 -12.78 16.18
N LEU A 11 -8.62 -12.14 15.11
CA LEU A 11 -9.04 -10.80 14.70
C LEU A 11 -10.54 -10.75 14.36
N LEU A 12 -11.03 -11.74 13.62
CA LEU A 12 -12.46 -11.85 13.28
C LEU A 12 -13.34 -12.03 14.53
N HIS A 13 -12.96 -12.94 15.44
CA HIS A 13 -13.71 -13.17 16.68
C HIS A 13 -13.72 -11.94 17.60
N GLU A 14 -12.70 -11.09 17.54
CA GLU A 14 -12.70 -9.82 18.26
C GLU A 14 -13.76 -8.86 17.70
N GLY A 15 -13.90 -8.82 16.37
CA GLY A 15 -14.89 -7.99 15.67
C GLY A 15 -16.33 -8.53 15.67
N PHE A 16 -16.55 -9.83 15.93
CA PHE A 16 -17.90 -10.38 16.00
C PHE A 16 -18.66 -9.89 17.23
N HIS A 17 -19.91 -9.45 17.02
CA HIS A 17 -20.85 -9.11 18.09
C HIS A 17 -21.17 -10.33 18.97
N HIS A 18 -21.36 -11.49 18.35
CA HIS A 18 -21.62 -12.76 19.02
C HIS A 18 -20.34 -13.60 19.06
N LYS A 19 -19.81 -13.86 20.26
CA LYS A 19 -18.49 -14.51 20.44
C LYS A 19 -18.50 -16.01 20.10
N ASP A 20 -19.67 -16.61 20.02
CA ASP A 20 -19.91 -17.99 19.59
C ASP A 20 -20.04 -18.16 18.07
N THR A 21 -20.00 -17.06 17.30
CA THR A 21 -19.98 -17.10 15.83
C THR A 21 -18.83 -17.97 15.34
N LYS A 22 -19.14 -18.93 14.45
CA LYS A 22 -18.14 -19.83 13.85
C LYS A 22 -17.97 -19.50 12.38
N ILE A 23 -16.75 -19.67 11.87
CA ILE A 23 -16.42 -19.54 10.46
C ILE A 23 -15.96 -20.90 9.91
N ASP A 24 -16.40 -21.24 8.70
CA ASP A 24 -15.94 -22.43 8.00
C ASP A 24 -14.46 -22.31 7.61
N THR A 25 -13.73 -23.42 7.58
CA THR A 25 -12.30 -23.44 7.25
C THR A 25 -12.01 -22.91 5.84
N ARG A 26 -12.88 -23.18 4.86
CA ARG A 26 -12.71 -22.65 3.49
C ARG A 26 -12.98 -21.15 3.46
N ALA A 27 -13.99 -20.69 4.20
CA ALA A 27 -14.26 -19.25 4.34
C ALA A 27 -13.09 -18.52 5.02
N LEU A 28 -12.47 -19.11 6.03
CA LEU A 28 -11.26 -18.56 6.65
C LEU A 28 -10.09 -18.47 5.65
N GLY A 29 -9.96 -19.44 4.75
CA GLY A 29 -9.02 -19.39 3.63
C GLY A 29 -9.29 -18.23 2.67
N MET A 30 -10.56 -17.92 2.38
CA MET A 30 -10.92 -16.75 1.56
C MET A 30 -10.60 -15.43 2.27
N VAL A 31 -10.85 -15.34 3.58
CA VAL A 31 -10.46 -14.15 4.37
C VAL A 31 -8.94 -13.97 4.35
N GLN A 32 -8.16 -15.04 4.44
CA GLN A 32 -6.70 -14.97 4.32
C GLN A 32 -6.26 -14.36 2.99
N GLN A 33 -6.87 -14.78 1.88
CA GLN A 33 -6.58 -14.21 0.56
C GLN A 33 -7.04 -12.75 0.47
N TYR A 34 -8.23 -12.43 0.98
CA TYR A 34 -8.76 -11.06 0.97
C TYR A 34 -7.84 -10.09 1.72
N VAL A 35 -7.41 -10.43 2.93
CA VAL A 35 -6.50 -9.57 3.72
C VAL A 35 -5.10 -9.51 3.10
N GLU A 36 -4.62 -10.61 2.48
CA GLU A 36 -3.37 -10.59 1.74
C GLU A 36 -3.42 -9.62 0.54
N ILE A 37 -4.51 -9.66 -0.24
CA ILE A 37 -4.71 -8.76 -1.38
C ILE A 37 -4.81 -7.31 -0.88
N PHE A 38 -5.59 -7.06 0.17
CA PHE A 38 -5.72 -5.72 0.78
C PHE A 38 -4.37 -5.10 1.13
N VAL A 39 -3.50 -5.84 1.84
CA VAL A 39 -2.18 -5.35 2.24
C VAL A 39 -1.26 -5.13 1.04
N ARG A 40 -1.25 -6.07 0.08
CA ARG A 40 -0.43 -5.95 -1.13
C ARG A 40 -0.84 -4.76 -1.98
N GLU A 41 -2.15 -4.56 -2.16
CA GLU A 41 -2.70 -3.46 -2.93
C GLU A 41 -2.39 -2.11 -2.26
N MET A 42 -2.52 -2.03 -0.93
CA MET A 42 -2.15 -0.84 -0.17
C MET A 42 -0.68 -0.46 -0.40
N ILE A 43 0.23 -1.42 -0.26
CA ILE A 43 1.68 -1.20 -0.49
C ILE A 43 1.93 -0.78 -1.93
N ALA A 44 1.35 -1.48 -2.90
CA ALA A 44 1.54 -1.20 -4.32
C ALA A 44 1.11 0.22 -4.69
N ARG A 45 -0.03 0.68 -4.16
CA ARG A 45 -0.52 2.03 -4.39
C ARG A 45 0.30 3.09 -3.67
N CYS A 46 0.81 2.83 -2.46
CA CYS A 46 1.75 3.76 -1.80
C CYS A 46 3.03 3.92 -2.61
N VAL A 47 3.58 2.81 -3.14
CA VAL A 47 4.73 2.85 -4.06
C VAL A 47 4.42 3.64 -5.32
N ALA A 48 3.23 3.46 -5.89
CA ALA A 48 2.80 4.20 -7.08
C ALA A 48 2.67 5.71 -6.79
N GLU A 49 2.06 6.08 -5.67
CA GLU A 49 1.92 7.49 -5.25
C GLU A 49 3.29 8.14 -5.05
N LYS A 50 4.24 7.48 -4.38
CA LYS A 50 5.61 7.98 -4.23
C LYS A 50 6.29 8.23 -5.57
N LYS A 51 6.15 7.30 -6.52
CA LYS A 51 6.68 7.45 -7.88
C LYS A 51 6.05 8.62 -8.63
N GLU A 52 4.73 8.80 -8.53
CA GLU A 52 4.03 9.93 -9.17
C GLU A 52 4.40 11.28 -8.51
N ARG A 53 4.61 11.29 -7.19
CA ARG A 53 5.10 12.46 -6.44
C ARG A 53 6.51 12.87 -6.89
N LYS A 54 7.45 11.94 -7.00
CA LYS A 54 8.80 12.20 -7.54
C LYS A 54 8.75 12.83 -8.94
N LYS A 55 8.01 12.19 -9.87
CA LYS A 55 7.82 12.70 -11.25
C LYS A 55 7.22 14.10 -11.30
N ARG A 56 6.28 14.42 -10.39
CA ARG A 56 5.68 15.76 -10.32
C ARG A 56 6.71 16.80 -9.89
N ASN A 57 7.49 16.50 -8.86
CA ASN A 57 8.54 17.38 -8.35
C ASN A 57 9.66 17.61 -9.40
N GLU A 58 10.02 16.59 -10.17
CA GLU A 58 10.98 16.68 -11.27
C GLU A 58 10.47 17.58 -12.41
N LYS A 59 9.20 17.43 -12.81
CA LYS A 59 8.58 18.31 -13.82
C LYS A 59 8.57 19.76 -13.39
N GLU A 60 8.18 20.03 -12.13
CA GLU A 60 8.18 21.38 -11.58
C GLU A 60 9.60 21.98 -11.50
N LYS A 61 10.64 21.18 -11.20
CA LYS A 61 12.03 21.64 -11.24
C LYS A 61 12.55 21.88 -12.66
N GLY A 62 12.14 21.07 -13.63
CA GLY A 62 12.51 21.20 -15.04
C GLY A 62 11.96 22.47 -15.69
N GLU A 63 10.77 22.92 -15.28
CA GLU A 63 10.18 24.19 -15.75
C GLU A 63 10.92 25.43 -15.21
N VAL A 64 11.60 25.33 -14.07
CA VAL A 64 12.35 26.45 -13.45
C VAL A 64 13.77 26.58 -14.02
N ASN A 65 14.28 25.55 -14.72
CA ASN A 65 15.70 25.44 -15.08
C ASN A 65 15.94 25.28 -16.60
N GLU A 66 15.20 26.03 -17.44
CA GLU A 66 15.42 26.11 -18.91
C GLU A 66 16.79 26.73 -19.30
N GLY A 67 17.76 26.80 -18.38
CA GLY A 67 19.04 27.51 -18.55
C GLY A 67 20.33 26.69 -18.39
N MET A 68 20.32 25.43 -17.92
CA MET A 68 21.59 24.70 -17.72
C MET A 68 21.44 23.19 -17.96
N ARG A 69 22.18 22.66 -18.94
CA ARG A 69 22.23 21.24 -19.27
C ARG A 69 23.19 20.46 -18.37
N MET A 70 22.66 19.33 -17.89
CA MET A 70 23.22 17.98 -17.79
C MET A 70 24.59 17.77 -17.13
N ASP A 71 24.55 17.09 -15.98
CA ASP A 71 25.37 15.90 -15.74
C ASP A 71 24.41 14.81 -15.23
N ASP A 72 24.18 13.79 -16.07
CA ASP A 72 23.35 12.61 -15.82
C ASP A 72 24.08 11.66 -14.85
N ASP A 73 23.65 11.62 -13.59
CA ASP A 73 23.91 10.54 -12.63
C ASP A 73 22.62 10.30 -11.80
N ASP A 74 21.49 10.06 -12.49
CA ASP A 74 20.21 9.67 -11.86
C ASP A 74 20.23 8.15 -11.57
N ASP A 75 20.98 7.77 -10.53
CA ASP A 75 20.88 6.46 -9.87
C ASP A 75 19.70 6.50 -8.85
N ASP A 76 18.52 6.91 -9.31
CA ASP A 76 17.33 7.22 -8.48
C ASP A 76 16.30 6.07 -8.40
N ASP A 77 16.71 4.85 -8.82
CA ASP A 77 15.85 3.64 -8.77
C ASP A 77 15.86 2.98 -7.37
N ASP A 78 16.80 3.34 -6.49
CA ASP A 78 16.99 2.67 -5.20
C ASP A 78 16.17 3.24 -4.02
N ASP A 79 15.58 4.44 -4.14
CA ASP A 79 14.93 5.10 -3.00
C ASP A 79 13.42 4.78 -2.85
N VAL A 80 12.98 3.64 -3.41
CA VAL A 80 11.68 3.02 -3.09
C VAL A 80 11.77 2.15 -1.82
N GLY A 81 12.96 2.01 -1.23
CA GLY A 81 13.18 1.16 -0.06
C GLY A 81 12.30 1.48 1.15
N TRP A 82 11.82 2.73 1.25
CA TRP A 82 10.97 3.20 2.35
C TRP A 82 9.72 3.93 1.83
N LEU A 83 8.58 3.64 2.44
CA LEU A 83 7.31 4.35 2.23
C LEU A 83 7.12 5.38 3.35
N ASP A 84 6.65 6.58 2.97
CA ASP A 84 6.37 7.66 3.92
C ASP A 84 4.90 7.58 4.39
N LEU A 85 4.61 8.20 5.54
CA LEU A 85 3.23 8.31 6.05
C LEU A 85 2.33 9.05 5.05
N GLU A 86 2.85 10.06 4.37
CA GLU A 86 2.12 10.83 3.36
C GLU A 86 1.64 9.95 2.20
N ASP A 87 2.45 8.97 1.78
CA ASP A 87 2.07 8.04 0.71
C ASP A 87 0.84 7.21 1.14
N LEU A 88 0.76 6.82 2.42
CA LEU A 88 -0.39 6.10 2.96
C LEU A 88 -1.63 7.01 3.08
N GLU A 89 -1.48 8.23 3.58
CA GLU A 89 -2.58 9.18 3.77
C GLU A 89 -3.28 9.54 2.45
N LYS A 90 -2.51 9.64 1.36
CA LYS A 90 -3.03 9.92 0.02
C LYS A 90 -3.89 8.79 -0.54
N VAL A 91 -3.53 7.55 -0.22
CA VAL A 91 -4.15 6.36 -0.81
C VAL A 91 -5.25 5.78 0.09
N GLY A 92 -5.18 6.03 1.41
CA GLY A 92 -6.03 5.40 2.42
C GLY A 92 -7.53 5.50 2.15
N VAL A 93 -8.03 6.66 1.73
CA VAL A 93 -9.46 6.85 1.43
C VAL A 93 -9.92 5.97 0.27
N GLY A 94 -9.15 5.92 -0.82
CA GLY A 94 -9.46 5.08 -1.97
C GLY A 94 -9.44 3.59 -1.60
N MET A 95 -8.45 3.17 -0.80
CA MET A 95 -8.39 1.79 -0.29
C MET A 95 -9.61 1.39 0.53
N MET A 96 -10.13 2.29 1.36
CA MET A 96 -11.32 2.00 2.19
C MET A 96 -12.63 2.00 1.39
N LEU A 97 -12.65 2.60 0.19
CA LEU A 97 -13.82 2.60 -0.68
C LEU A 97 -13.87 1.37 -1.60
N ASP A 98 -12.71 0.80 -1.92
CA ASP A 98 -12.61 -0.38 -2.77
C ASP A 98 -12.87 -1.71 -2.03
N PHE A 99 -12.75 -1.71 -0.69
CA PHE A 99 -12.85 -2.89 0.18
C PHE A 99 -14.04 -2.82 1.13
#